data_AF-A0A077ZWV0-F1
#
_entry.id   AF-A0A077ZWV0-F1
#
_cell.length_a   1.000
_cell.length_b   1.000
_cell.length_c   1.000
_cell.angle_alpha   90.00
_cell.angle_beta   90.00
_cell.angle_gamma   90.00
#
_symmetry.space_group_name_H-M   'P 1'
#
loop_
_entity.id
_entity.type
_entity.pdbx_description
1 polymer ?
#
loop_
_entity_poly.entity_id
_entity_poly.type
_entity_poly.pdbx_seq_one_letter_code
_entity_poly.pdbx_strand_id
1 'polypeptide(L)'
;MKRTKQVFHREGDEVPKFVSGLRQFDGEDIHYAERMKENADRQRQFIEEQKREKGYLTHMEKEEDRGYAEQTDNLNRMRGMLEDEMSSKRAQMMKDLQEENKRLAREKRDRENQWRNDQERKNQFEIANANNSDLMTENPATTTSQHAQHRYVPYHFKGLTPEQKAQIDYERQQQIVEKKQIQSQQQEEDKMWALQQEANRQLMLQNELELWQKQQSMVAGLKTQAKSDKHSKDQKWTNHYGEQIPLPSLH
;
A
#
# COMPACT_ATOMS: atom_id res chain seq x y z
N MET A 1 -93.45 -88.80 20.27
CA MET A 1 -93.55 -88.09 21.56
C MET A 1 -92.99 -88.97 22.66
N LYS A 2 -91.85 -88.60 23.25
CA LYS A 2 -91.29 -89.33 24.41
C LYS A 2 -92.17 -89.02 25.63
N ARG A 3 -92.83 -90.03 26.20
CA ARG A 3 -93.50 -89.90 27.51
C ARG A 3 -92.42 -89.66 28.57
N THR A 4 -92.38 -88.47 29.14
CA THR A 4 -91.63 -88.18 30.36
C THR A 4 -92.14 -89.09 31.48
N LYS A 5 -91.25 -89.79 32.19
CA LYS A 5 -91.57 -90.81 33.21
C LYS A 5 -91.92 -90.22 34.59
N GLN A 6 -92.15 -88.91 34.68
CA GLN A 6 -92.44 -88.24 35.94
C GLN A 6 -93.82 -87.59 35.86
N VAL A 7 -94.70 -87.97 36.79
CA VAL A 7 -95.92 -87.24 37.09
C VAL A 7 -95.47 -86.03 37.90
N PHE A 8 -95.59 -84.84 37.31
CA PHE A 8 -95.34 -83.59 38.03
C PHE A 8 -96.63 -83.24 38.77
N HIS A 9 -96.75 -83.68 40.02
CA HIS A 9 -97.71 -83.02 40.92
C HIS A 9 -97.22 -81.59 41.15
N ARG A 10 -98.12 -80.63 41.00
CA ARG A 10 -97.82 -79.24 41.34
C ARG A 10 -97.60 -79.18 42.84
N GLU A 11 -96.43 -78.72 43.26
CA GLU A 11 -96.12 -78.56 44.68
C GLU A 11 -97.11 -77.58 45.31
N GLY A 12 -97.85 -78.04 46.34
CA GLY A 12 -98.82 -77.22 47.09
C GLY A 12 -100.28 -77.61 46.89
N ASP A 13 -100.62 -78.41 45.86
CA ASP A 13 -102.01 -78.86 45.65
C ASP A 13 -102.38 -80.03 46.58
N GLU A 14 -103.58 -80.02 47.18
CA GLU A 14 -104.07 -81.13 47.99
C GLU A 14 -104.27 -82.39 47.13
N VAL A 15 -103.77 -83.54 47.61
CA VAL A 15 -103.94 -84.82 46.92
C VAL A 15 -105.43 -85.12 46.71
N PRO A 16 -105.89 -85.41 45.48
CA PRO A 16 -107.31 -85.64 45.21
C PRO A 16 -107.88 -86.77 46.07
N LYS A 17 -108.88 -86.45 46.90
CA LYS A 17 -109.48 -87.42 47.84
C LYS A 17 -110.29 -88.53 47.15
N PHE A 18 -110.71 -88.31 45.90
CA PHE A 18 -111.60 -89.22 45.15
C PHE A 18 -111.08 -89.51 43.73
N VAL A 19 -110.11 -90.44 43.62
CA VAL A 19 -109.40 -90.71 42.36
C VAL A 19 -110.20 -91.57 41.37
N SER A 20 -111.11 -92.43 41.86
CA SER A 20 -111.86 -93.38 41.01
C SER A 20 -113.25 -92.87 40.55
N GLY A 21 -113.69 -91.70 41.01
CA GLY A 21 -115.07 -91.23 40.83
C GLY A 21 -115.31 -90.17 39.76
N LEU A 22 -114.26 -89.75 39.01
CA LEU A 22 -114.33 -88.67 38.01
C LEU A 22 -114.88 -87.33 38.58
N ARG A 23 -114.69 -87.07 39.88
CA ARG A 23 -115.24 -85.88 40.58
C ARG A 23 -114.28 -84.71 40.70
N GLN A 24 -112.97 -84.97 40.57
CA GLN A 24 -111.91 -83.97 40.67
C GLN A 24 -110.86 -84.34 39.63
N PHE A 25 -110.52 -83.40 38.75
CA PHE A 25 -109.48 -83.60 37.75
C PHE A 25 -108.26 -82.75 38.09
N ASP A 26 -107.06 -83.33 38.01
CA ASP A 26 -105.78 -82.63 38.22
C ASP A 26 -105.55 -81.46 37.22
N GLY A 27 -106.30 -81.45 36.11
CA GLY A 27 -106.31 -80.35 35.15
C GLY A 27 -107.25 -79.19 35.52
N GLU A 28 -108.14 -79.36 36.50
CA GLU A 28 -109.07 -78.32 36.97
C GLU A 28 -108.37 -77.43 38.00
N ASP A 29 -107.78 -76.35 37.49
CA ASP A 29 -106.97 -75.44 38.28
C ASP A 29 -107.79 -74.30 38.88
N ILE A 30 -108.17 -74.46 40.14
CA ILE A 30 -109.01 -73.52 40.89
C ILE A 30 -108.28 -72.18 41.13
N HIS A 31 -106.95 -72.20 41.21
CA HIS A 31 -106.09 -71.02 41.48
C HIS A 31 -105.46 -70.42 40.23
N TYR A 32 -105.98 -70.74 39.03
CA TYR A 32 -105.41 -70.28 37.75
C TYR A 32 -105.23 -68.75 37.72
N ALA A 33 -106.25 -68.00 38.14
CA ALA A 33 -106.22 -66.53 38.11
C ALA A 33 -105.15 -65.93 39.04
N GLU A 34 -104.97 -66.48 40.23
CA GLU A 34 -103.98 -66.04 41.22
C GLU A 34 -102.56 -66.34 40.72
N ARG A 35 -102.31 -67.55 40.20
CA ARG A 35 -101.00 -67.91 39.63
C ARG A 35 -100.65 -67.07 38.40
N MET A 36 -101.63 -66.79 37.53
CA MET A 36 -101.42 -65.90 36.37
C MET A 36 -101.07 -64.48 36.82
N LYS A 37 -101.71 -63.97 37.88
CA LYS A 37 -101.38 -62.67 38.46
C LYS A 37 -99.98 -62.66 39.08
N GLU A 38 -99.63 -63.65 39.89
CA GLU A 38 -98.27 -63.75 40.46
C GLU A 38 -97.18 -63.86 39.40
N ASN A 39 -97.41 -64.66 38.34
CA ASN A 39 -96.47 -64.77 37.24
C ASN A 39 -96.33 -63.44 36.47
N ALA A 40 -97.43 -62.72 36.25
CA ALA A 40 -97.40 -61.40 35.62
C ALA A 40 -96.67 -60.37 36.50
N ASP A 41 -96.87 -60.41 37.82
CA ASP A 41 -96.19 -59.52 38.78
C ASP A 41 -94.69 -59.85 38.87
N ARG A 42 -94.30 -61.13 38.93
CA ARG A 42 -92.89 -61.57 38.84
C ARG A 42 -92.25 -61.12 37.53
N GLN A 43 -92.95 -61.30 36.41
CA GLN A 43 -92.45 -60.87 35.10
C GLN A 43 -92.30 -59.35 35.02
N ARG A 44 -93.23 -58.58 35.59
CA ARG A 44 -93.12 -57.12 35.69
C ARG A 44 -91.90 -56.71 36.50
N GLN A 45 -91.70 -57.30 37.68
CA GLN A 45 -90.54 -57.02 38.54
C GLN A 45 -89.22 -57.32 37.82
N PHE A 46 -89.11 -58.46 37.13
CA PHE A 46 -87.91 -58.79 36.35
C PHE A 46 -87.66 -57.81 35.20
N ILE A 47 -88.70 -57.39 34.49
CA ILE A 47 -88.56 -56.41 33.40
C ILE A 47 -88.14 -55.04 33.96
N GLU A 48 -88.69 -54.63 35.11
CA GLU A 48 -88.31 -53.38 35.77
C GLU A 48 -86.85 -53.40 36.25
N GLU A 49 -86.41 -54.50 36.83
CA GLU A 49 -85.02 -54.68 37.26
C GLU A 49 -84.05 -54.67 36.07
N GLN A 50 -84.35 -55.41 34.99
CA GLN A 50 -83.55 -55.39 33.77
C GLN A 50 -83.49 -54.00 33.12
N LYS A 51 -84.60 -53.25 33.12
CA LYS A 51 -84.63 -51.87 32.62
C LYS A 51 -83.75 -50.96 33.46
N ARG A 52 -83.79 -51.10 34.80
CA ARG A 52 -82.97 -50.32 35.72
C ARG A 52 -81.49 -50.63 35.52
N GLU A 53 -81.11 -51.90 35.46
CA GLU A 53 -79.73 -52.33 35.22
C GLU A 53 -79.21 -51.82 33.87
N LYS A 54 -79.99 -52.02 32.79
CA LYS A 54 -79.64 -51.49 31.47
C LYS A 54 -79.48 -49.98 31.47
N GLY A 55 -80.38 -49.25 32.14
CA GLY A 55 -80.30 -47.79 32.28
C GLY A 55 -79.02 -47.35 33.01
N TYR A 56 -78.66 -48.06 34.09
CA TYR A 56 -77.42 -47.80 34.82
C TYR A 56 -76.18 -48.07 33.95
N LEU A 57 -76.12 -49.19 33.24
CA LEU A 57 -75.01 -49.51 32.35
C LEU A 57 -74.85 -48.48 31.23
N THR A 58 -75.95 -48.06 30.59
CA THR A 58 -75.92 -47.01 29.56
C THR A 58 -75.47 -45.66 30.13
N HIS A 59 -75.82 -45.35 31.39
CA HIS A 59 -75.31 -44.13 32.04
C HIS A 59 -73.81 -44.22 32.31
N MET A 60 -73.33 -45.36 32.82
CA MET A 60 -71.90 -45.58 33.05
C MET A 60 -71.08 -45.51 31.76
N GLU A 61 -71.55 -46.12 30.68
CA GLU A 61 -70.92 -46.06 29.35
C GLU A 61 -70.81 -44.61 28.86
N LYS A 62 -71.87 -43.81 29.01
CA LYS A 62 -71.86 -42.38 28.63
C LYS A 62 -70.88 -41.55 29.45
N GLU A 63 -70.77 -41.82 30.76
CA GLU A 63 -69.82 -41.12 31.63
C GLU A 63 -68.37 -41.50 31.29
N GLU A 64 -68.11 -42.76 30.94
CA GLU A 64 -66.80 -43.23 30.47
C GLU A 64 -66.43 -42.58 29.13
N ASP A 65 -67.34 -42.58 28.15
CA ASP A 65 -67.16 -41.91 26.86
C ASP A 65 -66.86 -40.43 27.03
N ARG A 66 -67.58 -39.76 27.94
CA ARG A 66 -67.34 -38.35 28.27
C ARG A 66 -65.95 -38.15 28.88
N GLY A 67 -65.55 -38.98 29.83
CA GLY A 67 -64.22 -38.93 30.43
C GLY A 67 -63.11 -39.11 29.39
N TYR A 68 -63.28 -40.06 28.46
CA TYR A 68 -62.34 -40.29 27.37
C TYR A 68 -62.28 -39.11 26.38
N ALA A 69 -63.42 -38.52 26.04
CA ALA A 69 -63.48 -37.34 25.18
C ALA A 69 -62.76 -36.14 25.82
N GLU A 70 -62.98 -35.89 27.11
CA GLU A 70 -62.29 -34.82 27.86
C GLU A 70 -60.78 -35.07 27.94
N GLN A 71 -60.35 -36.32 28.19
CA GLN A 71 -58.92 -36.68 28.18
C GLN A 71 -58.30 -36.45 26.81
N THR A 72 -58.98 -36.84 25.73
CA THR A 72 -58.49 -36.68 24.36
C THR A 72 -58.35 -35.21 23.97
N ASP A 73 -59.32 -34.37 24.34
CA ASP A 73 -59.27 -32.92 24.11
C ASP A 73 -58.08 -32.28 24.87
N ASN A 74 -57.89 -32.66 26.14
CA ASN A 74 -56.75 -32.19 26.93
C ASN A 74 -55.39 -32.59 26.30
N LEU A 75 -55.26 -33.84 25.85
CA LEU A 75 -54.06 -34.31 25.15
C LEU A 75 -53.82 -33.53 23.86
N ASN A 76 -54.87 -33.27 23.07
CA ASN A 76 -54.76 -32.53 21.83
C ASN A 76 -54.33 -31.07 22.07
N ARG A 77 -54.90 -30.41 23.09
CA ARG A 77 -54.48 -29.06 23.51
C ARG A 77 -53.03 -29.01 23.94
N MET A 78 -52.59 -29.96 24.78
CA MET A 78 -51.19 -30.04 25.19
C MET A 78 -50.25 -30.26 23.99
N ARG A 79 -50.63 -31.12 23.06
CA ARG A 79 -49.87 -31.36 21.81
C ARG A 79 -49.75 -30.07 21.00
N GLY A 80 -50.84 -29.34 20.81
CA GLY A 80 -50.84 -28.05 20.10
C GLY A 80 -49.91 -27.02 20.75
N MET A 81 -50.00 -26.85 22.09
CA MET A 81 -49.12 -25.92 22.81
C MET A 81 -47.63 -26.29 22.66
N LEU A 82 -47.29 -27.57 22.72
CA LEU A 82 -45.91 -28.03 22.56
C LEU A 82 -45.40 -27.82 21.12
N GLU A 83 -46.25 -28.03 20.11
CA GLU A 83 -45.91 -27.77 18.70
C GLU A 83 -45.68 -26.27 18.43
N ASP A 84 -46.52 -25.40 19.01
CA ASP A 84 -46.37 -23.95 18.92
C ASP A 84 -45.10 -23.47 19.62
N GLU A 85 -44.81 -23.96 20.83
CA GLU A 85 -43.60 -23.63 21.57
C GLU A 85 -42.34 -24.07 20.82
N MET A 86 -42.33 -25.28 20.26
CA MET A 86 -41.23 -25.78 19.45
C MET A 86 -41.02 -24.94 18.19
N SER A 87 -42.10 -24.55 17.51
CA SER A 87 -42.04 -23.71 16.31
C SER A 87 -41.49 -22.31 16.65
N SER A 88 -41.95 -21.72 17.76
CA SER A 88 -41.46 -20.43 18.25
C SER A 88 -39.98 -20.49 18.62
N LYS A 89 -39.54 -21.54 19.34
CA LYS A 89 -38.12 -21.73 19.69
C LYS A 89 -37.24 -21.89 18.46
N ARG A 90 -37.68 -22.64 17.45
CA ARG A 90 -36.97 -22.77 16.19
C ARG A 90 -36.85 -21.44 15.45
N ALA A 91 -37.94 -20.67 15.38
CA ALA A 91 -37.93 -19.36 14.76
C ALA A 91 -36.97 -18.39 15.47
N GLN A 92 -36.98 -18.39 16.81
CA GLN A 92 -36.07 -17.58 17.61
C GLN A 92 -34.61 -17.98 17.38
N MET A 93 -34.29 -19.28 17.43
CA MET A 93 -32.94 -19.78 17.18
C MET A 93 -32.42 -19.38 15.80
N MET A 94 -33.27 -19.46 14.77
CA MET A 94 -32.90 -19.03 13.41
C MET A 94 -32.66 -17.53 13.31
N LYS A 95 -33.46 -16.73 14.02
CA LYS A 95 -33.26 -15.28 14.11
C LYS A 95 -31.94 -14.93 14.81
N ASP A 96 -31.65 -15.58 15.93
CA ASP A 96 -30.40 -15.37 16.67
C ASP A 96 -29.18 -15.73 15.81
N LEU A 97 -29.24 -16.86 15.09
CA LEU A 97 -28.20 -17.26 14.14
C LEU A 97 -28.05 -16.28 12.96
N GLN A 98 -29.15 -15.72 12.48
CA GLN A 98 -29.11 -14.68 11.45
C GLN A 98 -28.42 -13.40 11.95
N GLU A 99 -28.72 -12.98 13.18
CA GLU A 99 -28.13 -11.80 13.81
C GLU A 99 -26.63 -12.01 14.07
N GLU A 100 -26.24 -13.19 14.54
CA GLU A 100 -24.85 -13.58 14.76
C GLU A 100 -24.05 -13.55 13.44
N ASN A 101 -24.58 -14.17 12.37
CA ASN A 101 -23.95 -14.14 11.05
C ASN A 101 -23.80 -12.71 10.51
N LYS A 102 -24.79 -11.83 10.72
CA LYS A 102 -24.71 -10.41 10.36
C LYS A 102 -23.60 -9.70 11.14
N ARG A 103 -23.45 -10.00 12.43
CA ARG A 103 -22.38 -9.45 13.28
C ARG A 103 -21.01 -9.91 12.79
N LEU A 104 -20.82 -11.20 12.53
CA LEU A 104 -19.57 -11.75 11.98
C LEU A 104 -19.22 -11.15 10.61
N ALA A 105 -20.21 -10.99 9.73
CA ALA A 105 -20.00 -10.38 8.42
C ALA A 105 -19.52 -8.91 8.54
N ARG A 106 -20.07 -8.15 9.49
CA ARG A 106 -19.60 -6.79 9.79
C ARG A 106 -18.18 -6.79 10.32
N GLU A 107 -17.89 -7.63 11.32
CA GLU A 107 -16.55 -7.73 11.91
C GLU A 107 -15.49 -8.09 10.85
N LYS A 108 -15.81 -9.04 9.96
CA LYS A 108 -14.94 -9.41 8.85
C LYS A 108 -14.70 -8.21 7.91
N ARG A 109 -15.75 -7.49 7.54
CA ARG A 109 -15.65 -6.30 6.67
C ARG A 109 -14.79 -5.21 7.31
N ASP A 110 -14.96 -4.97 8.60
CA ASP A 110 -14.19 -3.96 9.33
C ASP A 110 -12.72 -4.35 9.42
N ARG A 111 -12.43 -5.64 9.68
CA ARG A 111 -11.07 -6.19 9.67
C ARG A 111 -10.39 -6.05 8.31
N GLU A 112 -11.10 -6.37 7.22
CA GLU A 112 -10.59 -6.21 5.85
C GLU A 112 -10.34 -4.73 5.51
N ASN A 113 -11.24 -3.83 5.91
CA ASN A 113 -11.06 -2.39 5.71
C ASN A 113 -9.83 -1.86 6.49
N GLN A 114 -9.67 -2.25 7.75
CA GLN A 114 -8.51 -1.89 8.56
C GLN A 114 -7.21 -2.41 7.94
N TRP A 115 -7.20 -3.68 7.52
CA TRP A 115 -6.04 -4.27 6.85
C TRP A 115 -5.69 -3.51 5.56
N ARG A 116 -6.69 -3.16 4.73
CA ARG A 116 -6.47 -2.39 3.51
C ARG A 116 -5.89 -1.01 3.80
N ASN A 117 -6.45 -0.30 4.78
CA ASN A 117 -5.97 1.02 5.17
C ASN A 117 -4.53 0.94 5.73
N ASP A 118 -4.21 -0.11 6.48
CA ASP A 118 -2.86 -0.36 6.97
C ASP A 118 -1.86 -0.66 5.86
N GLN A 119 -2.27 -1.45 4.85
CA GLN A 119 -1.45 -1.67 3.66
C GLN A 119 -1.21 -0.37 2.90
N GLU A 120 -2.25 0.42 2.69
CA GLU A 120 -2.12 1.70 1.99
C GLU A 120 -1.19 2.67 2.74
N ARG A 121 -1.30 2.72 4.08
CA ARG A 121 -0.38 3.49 4.92
C ARG A 121 1.07 3.01 4.80
N LYS A 122 1.30 1.69 4.79
CA LYS A 122 2.64 1.11 4.60
C LYS A 122 3.19 1.42 3.22
N ASN A 123 2.37 1.31 2.18
CA ASN A 123 2.75 1.64 0.81
C ASN A 123 3.12 3.12 0.69
N GLN A 124 2.32 4.03 1.27
CA GLN A 124 2.63 5.46 1.30
C GLN A 124 3.94 5.75 2.05
N PHE A 125 4.16 5.08 3.19
CA PHE A 125 5.42 5.20 3.93
C PHE A 125 6.61 4.70 3.10
N GLU A 126 6.48 3.57 2.42
CA GLU A 126 7.52 3.02 1.56
C GLU A 126 7.84 3.95 0.38
N ILE A 127 6.81 4.50 -0.28
CA ILE A 127 6.98 5.49 -1.35
C ILE A 127 7.73 6.72 -0.84
N ALA A 128 7.32 7.27 0.31
CA ALA A 128 7.97 8.43 0.90
C ALA A 128 9.44 8.13 1.27
N ASN A 129 9.70 6.97 1.87
CA ASN A 129 11.04 6.54 2.25
C ASN A 129 11.93 6.30 1.02
N ALA A 130 11.40 5.67 -0.03
CA ALA A 130 12.12 5.45 -1.27
C ALA A 130 12.48 6.78 -1.96
N ASN A 131 11.51 7.68 -2.09
CA ASN A 131 11.71 9.00 -2.71
C ASN A 131 12.70 9.86 -1.92
N ASN A 132 12.71 9.76 -0.60
CA ASN A 132 13.62 10.51 0.27
C ASN A 132 14.92 9.75 0.58
N SER A 133 15.16 8.60 -0.06
CA SER A 133 16.40 7.85 0.13
C SER A 133 17.59 8.61 -0.47
N ASP A 134 18.79 8.41 0.10
CA ASP A 134 20.03 9.00 -0.41
C ASP A 134 20.35 8.61 -1.86
N LEU A 135 19.82 7.45 -2.30
CA LEU A 135 19.95 6.98 -3.67
C LEU A 135 19.08 7.82 -4.62
N MET A 136 17.79 7.96 -4.32
CA MET A 136 16.85 8.66 -5.20
C MET A 136 17.01 10.17 -5.19
N THR A 137 17.46 10.75 -4.06
CA THR A 137 17.75 12.19 -3.95
C THR A 137 19.14 12.56 -4.44
N GLU A 138 19.95 11.56 -4.82
CA GLU A 138 21.37 11.70 -5.16
C GLU A 138 22.17 12.53 -4.14
N ASN A 139 21.83 12.45 -2.85
CA ASN A 139 22.40 13.27 -1.78
C ASN A 139 23.95 13.40 -1.87
N PRO A 140 24.51 14.61 -2.03
CA PRO A 140 25.95 14.81 -2.16
C PRO A 140 26.72 14.49 -0.87
N ALA A 141 26.05 14.49 0.29
CA ALA A 141 26.68 14.17 1.58
C ALA A 141 27.26 12.75 1.61
N THR A 142 26.70 11.81 0.83
CA THR A 142 27.22 10.43 0.73
C THR A 142 28.60 10.36 0.06
N THR A 143 29.01 11.42 -0.61
CA THR A 143 30.28 11.49 -1.36
C THR A 143 31.47 11.68 -0.42
N THR A 144 31.26 12.25 0.77
CA THR A 144 32.33 12.61 1.70
C THR A 144 32.67 11.46 2.64
N SER A 145 33.95 11.18 2.82
CA SER A 145 34.41 10.14 3.73
C SER A 145 34.20 10.55 5.18
N GLN A 146 33.75 9.61 6.02
CA GLN A 146 33.65 9.82 7.47
C GLN A 146 35.02 10.10 8.13
N HIS A 147 36.13 9.67 7.51
CA HIS A 147 37.45 9.81 8.09
C HIS A 147 38.02 11.23 8.00
N ALA A 148 37.62 12.01 6.99
CA ALA A 148 38.04 13.39 6.81
C ALA A 148 37.18 14.13 5.77
N GLN A 149 36.92 15.41 6.02
CA GLN A 149 36.07 16.25 5.16
C GLN A 149 36.61 16.46 3.73
N HIS A 150 37.93 16.45 3.55
CA HIS A 150 38.56 16.65 2.24
C HIS A 150 38.67 15.34 1.43
N ARG A 151 38.27 14.19 2.01
CA ARG A 151 38.40 12.88 1.35
C ARG A 151 37.05 12.46 0.77
N TYR A 152 37.08 11.96 -0.45
CA TYR A 152 35.90 11.38 -1.10
C TYR A 152 35.87 9.86 -0.94
N VAL A 153 34.65 9.32 -0.88
CA VAL A 153 34.41 7.88 -0.96
C VAL A 153 34.50 7.46 -2.43
N PRO A 154 35.46 6.60 -2.83
CA PRO A 154 35.75 6.35 -4.25
C PRO A 154 34.55 5.90 -5.09
N TYR A 155 33.67 5.08 -4.52
CA TYR A 155 32.50 4.51 -5.20
C TYR A 155 31.21 5.35 -5.06
N HIS A 156 31.23 6.45 -4.30
CA HIS A 156 30.13 7.43 -4.21
C HIS A 156 30.52 8.80 -4.76
N PHE A 157 31.59 8.89 -5.55
CA PHE A 157 32.01 10.16 -6.13
C PHE A 157 31.07 10.59 -7.26
N LYS A 158 30.33 11.70 -7.05
CA LYS A 158 29.34 12.26 -7.98
C LYS A 158 29.82 13.51 -8.72
N GLY A 159 31.12 13.79 -8.68
CA GLY A 159 31.73 14.99 -9.28
C GLY A 159 31.96 16.13 -8.29
N LEU A 160 32.48 17.25 -8.81
CA LEU A 160 32.82 18.44 -8.02
C LEU A 160 31.57 19.25 -7.63
N THR A 161 31.63 19.89 -6.46
CA THR A 161 30.55 20.77 -6.00
C THR A 161 30.46 22.03 -6.88
N PRO A 162 29.29 22.68 -6.95
CA PRO A 162 29.14 23.94 -7.70
C PRO A 162 30.14 25.01 -7.26
N GLU A 163 30.48 25.08 -5.98
CA GLU A 163 31.44 26.04 -5.43
C GLU A 163 32.86 25.75 -5.91
N GLN A 164 33.26 24.48 -5.94
CA GLN A 164 34.56 24.06 -6.47
C GLN A 164 34.69 24.38 -7.96
N LYS A 165 33.62 24.15 -8.73
CA LYS A 165 33.58 24.52 -10.16
C LYS A 165 33.69 26.03 -10.33
N ALA A 166 32.96 26.81 -9.54
CA ALA A 166 33.01 28.27 -9.58
C ALA A 166 34.42 28.80 -9.22
N GLN A 167 35.10 28.19 -8.26
CA GLN A 167 36.49 28.55 -7.93
C GLN A 167 37.43 28.29 -9.09
N ILE A 168 37.33 27.13 -9.76
CA ILE A 168 38.13 26.81 -10.95
C ILE A 168 37.88 27.83 -12.07
N ASP A 169 36.62 28.21 -12.30
CA ASP A 169 36.27 29.19 -13.31
C ASP A 169 36.81 30.59 -12.96
N TYR A 170 36.78 30.97 -11.68
CA TYR A 170 37.40 32.20 -11.18
C TYR A 170 38.91 32.19 -11.40
N GLU A 171 39.62 31.12 -11.01
CA GLU A 171 41.06 30.99 -11.22
C GLU A 171 41.42 31.05 -12.72
N ARG A 172 40.61 30.42 -13.58
CA ARG A 172 40.81 30.49 -15.04
C ARG A 172 40.68 31.92 -15.56
N GLN A 173 39.72 32.69 -15.03
CA GLN A 173 39.58 34.11 -15.40
C GLN A 173 40.81 34.92 -14.97
N GLN A 174 41.32 34.69 -13.75
CA GLN A 174 42.54 35.34 -13.26
C GLN A 174 43.75 35.02 -14.14
N GLN A 175 43.93 33.75 -14.54
CA GLN A 175 45.03 33.34 -15.43
C GLN A 175 44.97 34.05 -16.80
N ILE A 176 43.78 34.30 -17.35
CA ILE A 176 43.63 35.06 -18.60
C ILE A 176 44.09 36.51 -18.42
N VAL A 177 43.73 37.14 -17.29
CA VAL A 177 44.13 38.51 -16.98
C VAL A 177 45.64 38.59 -16.78
N GLU A 178 46.20 37.71 -15.97
CA GLU A 178 47.64 37.63 -15.70
C GLU A 178 48.43 37.42 -17.00
N LYS A 179 47.99 36.50 -17.86
CA LYS A 179 48.63 36.26 -19.16
C LYS A 179 48.63 37.50 -20.05
N LYS A 180 47.55 38.27 -20.07
CA LYS A 180 47.48 39.56 -20.80
C LYS A 180 48.45 40.58 -20.22
N GLN A 181 48.58 40.65 -18.89
CA GLN A 181 49.52 41.56 -18.23
C GLN A 181 50.97 41.19 -18.56
N ILE A 182 51.33 39.91 -18.47
CA ILE A 182 52.67 39.41 -18.83
C ILE A 182 52.98 39.73 -20.29
N GLN A 183 52.05 39.48 -21.21
CA GLN A 183 52.25 39.81 -22.63
C GLN A 183 52.44 41.31 -22.86
N SER A 184 51.70 42.16 -22.14
CA SER A 184 51.89 43.62 -22.20
C SER A 184 53.23 44.06 -21.64
N GLN A 185 53.71 43.45 -20.56
CA GLN A 185 55.02 43.74 -19.97
C GLN A 185 56.15 43.33 -20.91
N GLN A 186 56.08 42.13 -21.50
CA GLN A 186 57.04 41.67 -22.50
C GLN A 186 57.10 42.60 -23.72
N GLN A 187 55.95 43.04 -24.23
CA GLN A 187 55.91 44.01 -25.33
C GLN A 187 56.57 45.34 -24.97
N GLU A 188 56.43 45.79 -23.72
CA GLU A 188 57.05 47.03 -23.26
C GLU A 188 58.56 46.86 -23.07
N GLU A 189 59.01 45.74 -22.50
CA GLU A 189 60.42 45.38 -22.40
C GLU A 189 61.09 45.29 -23.77
N ASP A 190 60.44 44.65 -24.75
CA ASP A 190 60.93 44.54 -26.13
C ASP A 190 61.07 45.92 -26.79
N LYS A 191 60.11 46.83 -26.56
CA LYS A 191 60.21 48.23 -27.05
C LYS A 191 61.38 48.96 -26.40
N MET A 192 61.54 48.82 -25.08
CA MET A 192 62.65 49.46 -24.35
C MET A 192 64.00 48.92 -24.83
N TRP A 193 64.09 47.62 -25.07
CA TRP A 193 65.27 46.98 -25.65
C TRP A 193 65.56 47.49 -27.06
N ALA A 194 64.55 47.58 -27.93
CA ALA A 194 64.69 48.12 -29.28
C ALA A 194 65.17 49.58 -29.26
N LEU A 195 64.60 50.41 -28.37
CA LEU A 195 65.00 51.81 -28.19
C LEU A 195 66.46 51.92 -27.71
N GLN A 196 66.86 51.08 -26.75
CA GLN A 196 68.23 51.03 -26.27
C GLN A 196 69.21 50.60 -27.37
N GLN A 197 68.85 49.60 -28.17
CA GLN A 197 69.67 49.16 -29.30
C GLN A 197 69.80 50.23 -30.39
N GLU A 198 68.73 50.97 -30.68
CA GLU A 198 68.77 52.10 -31.60
C GLU A 198 69.70 53.21 -31.06
N ALA A 199 69.57 53.58 -29.79
CA ALA A 199 70.45 54.56 -29.14
C ALA A 199 71.93 54.13 -29.20
N ASN A 200 72.22 52.85 -28.92
CA ASN A 200 73.57 52.28 -29.04
C ASN A 200 74.09 52.35 -30.49
N ARG A 201 73.25 52.04 -31.48
CA ARG A 201 73.60 52.13 -32.90
C ARG A 201 73.90 53.57 -33.31
N GLN A 202 73.06 54.52 -32.89
CA GLN A 202 73.29 55.95 -33.15
C GLN A 202 74.61 56.42 -32.52
N LEU A 203 74.90 56.02 -31.28
CA LEU A 203 76.16 56.32 -30.60
C LEU A 203 77.37 55.73 -31.34
N MET A 204 77.28 54.47 -31.82
CA MET A 204 78.33 53.87 -32.65
C MET A 204 78.58 54.65 -33.93
N LEU A 205 77.53 55.02 -34.66
CA LEU A 205 77.64 55.82 -35.88
C LEU A 205 78.25 57.19 -35.62
N GLN A 206 77.87 57.85 -34.51
CA GLN A 206 78.48 59.11 -34.09
C GLN A 206 79.98 58.93 -33.82
N ASN A 207 80.37 57.90 -33.07
CA ASN A 207 81.77 57.58 -32.80
C ASN A 207 82.56 57.30 -34.09
N GLU A 208 82.00 56.54 -35.04
CA GLU A 208 82.61 56.30 -36.35
C GLU A 208 82.78 57.59 -37.16
N LEU A 209 81.76 58.45 -37.17
CA LEU A 209 81.80 59.74 -37.86
C LEU A 209 82.87 60.66 -37.25
N GLU A 210 82.97 60.72 -35.92
CA GLU A 210 84.01 61.48 -35.22
C GLU A 210 85.41 60.94 -35.52
N LEU A 211 85.60 59.61 -35.50
CA LEU A 211 86.86 58.96 -35.88
C LEU A 211 87.25 59.29 -37.32
N TRP A 212 86.29 59.23 -38.25
CA TRP A 212 86.50 59.59 -39.65
C TRP A 212 86.88 61.07 -39.79
N GLN A 213 86.17 61.98 -39.10
CA GLN A 213 86.50 63.41 -39.09
C GLN A 213 87.90 63.68 -38.52
N LYS A 214 88.30 63.00 -37.43
CA LYS A 214 89.66 63.07 -36.87
C LYS A 214 90.72 62.54 -37.84
N GLN A 215 90.44 61.45 -38.55
CA GLN A 215 91.34 60.96 -39.60
C GLN A 215 91.47 61.96 -40.75
N GLN A 216 90.36 62.52 -41.23
CA GLN A 216 90.35 63.55 -42.28
C GLN A 216 91.12 64.80 -41.85
N SER A 217 90.93 65.27 -40.61
CA SER A 217 91.66 66.43 -40.08
C SER A 217 93.15 66.14 -39.92
N MET A 218 93.54 64.94 -39.48
CA MET A 218 94.94 64.51 -39.46
C MET A 218 95.54 64.44 -40.87
N VAL A 219 94.82 63.87 -41.85
CA VAL A 219 95.27 63.80 -43.25
C VAL A 219 95.38 65.20 -43.87
N ALA A 220 94.43 66.10 -43.58
CA ALA A 220 94.49 67.50 -44.00
C ALA A 220 95.65 68.25 -43.32
N GLY A 221 95.90 67.97 -42.04
CA GLY A 221 97.06 68.46 -41.28
C GLY A 221 98.39 67.99 -41.89
N LEU A 222 98.51 66.71 -42.21
CA LEU A 222 99.68 66.15 -42.92
C LEU A 222 99.84 66.77 -44.31
N LYS A 223 98.74 67.01 -45.05
CA LYS A 223 98.78 67.64 -46.37
C LYS A 223 99.20 69.12 -46.30
N THR A 224 98.76 69.84 -45.28
CA THR A 224 99.17 71.24 -45.05
C THR A 224 100.62 71.32 -44.56
N GLN A 225 101.05 70.42 -43.68
CA GLN A 225 102.45 70.29 -43.27
C GLN A 225 103.34 69.90 -44.44
N ALA A 226 102.95 68.94 -45.27
CA ALA A 226 103.69 68.57 -46.49
C ALA A 226 103.77 69.75 -47.50
N LYS A 227 102.72 70.57 -47.62
CA LYS A 227 102.77 71.82 -48.41
C LYS A 227 103.71 72.84 -47.79
N SER A 228 103.70 73.01 -46.46
CA SER A 228 104.62 73.88 -45.73
C SER A 228 106.07 73.42 -45.88
N ASP A 229 106.34 72.13 -45.77
CA ASP A 229 107.66 71.52 -45.95
C ASP A 229 108.13 71.61 -47.41
N LYS A 230 107.22 71.50 -48.38
CA LYS A 230 107.51 71.80 -49.78
C LYS A 230 107.86 73.28 -49.95
N HIS A 231 107.09 74.19 -49.37
CA HIS A 231 107.36 75.62 -49.45
C HIS A 231 108.68 76.01 -48.75
N SER A 232 109.01 75.38 -47.63
CA SER A 232 110.29 75.57 -46.93
C SER A 232 111.45 74.98 -47.73
N LYS A 233 111.29 73.81 -48.38
CA LYS A 233 112.27 73.26 -49.34
C LYS A 233 112.46 74.16 -50.56
N ASP A 234 111.37 74.65 -51.15
CA ASP A 234 111.38 75.56 -52.30
C ASP A 234 112.03 76.91 -51.92
N GLN A 235 111.87 77.39 -50.67
CA GLN A 235 112.61 78.56 -50.16
C GLN A 235 114.09 78.27 -49.85
N LYS A 236 114.42 77.04 -49.43
CA LYS A 236 115.81 76.62 -49.16
C LYS A 236 116.60 76.36 -50.45
N TRP A 237 115.89 76.08 -51.55
CA TRP A 237 116.43 76.00 -52.90
C TRP A 237 116.09 77.29 -53.66
N THR A 238 116.79 78.38 -53.32
CA THR A 238 116.96 79.48 -54.27
C THR A 238 117.63 78.93 -55.52
N ASN A 239 117.02 79.18 -56.67
CA ASN A 239 117.52 78.82 -57.99
C ASN A 239 118.99 79.27 -58.15
N HIS A 240 119.93 78.35 -57.93
CA HIS A 240 121.38 78.61 -57.93
C HIS A 240 122.02 78.46 -59.31
N TYR A 241 121.22 78.30 -60.37
CA TYR A 241 121.67 78.37 -61.75
C TYR A 241 120.81 79.40 -62.49
N GLY A 242 121.28 80.65 -62.45
CA GLY A 242 120.75 81.75 -63.27
C GLY A 242 120.99 81.50 -64.76
N GLU A 243 120.21 82.21 -65.59
CA GLU A 243 120.39 82.33 -67.05
C GLU A 243 120.10 81.07 -67.89
N GLN A 244 118.82 80.77 -68.12
CA GLN A 244 118.37 80.29 -69.44
C GLN A 244 117.01 80.92 -69.79
N ILE A 245 117.00 81.67 -70.88
CA ILE A 245 115.85 82.35 -71.48
C ILE A 245 114.76 81.34 -71.85
N PRO A 246 113.50 81.51 -71.41
CA PRO A 246 112.36 80.96 -72.13
C PRO A 246 111.79 82.01 -73.09
N LEU A 247 112.08 81.77 -74.37
CA LEU A 247 111.39 82.05 -75.64
C LEU A 247 110.21 83.06 -75.72
N PRO A 248 110.08 83.75 -76.89
CA PRO A 248 109.22 84.91 -77.07
C PRO A 248 107.73 84.59 -77.03
N SER A 249 106.94 85.61 -76.67
CA SER A 249 105.48 85.64 -76.74
C SER A 249 104.99 85.41 -78.18
N LEU A 250 104.34 84.28 -78.41
CA LEU A 250 103.39 84.16 -79.51
C LEU A 250 102.11 84.92 -79.13
N HIS A 251 101.61 85.68 -80.09
CA HIS A 251 100.33 86.37 -80.06
C HIS A 251 99.16 85.46 -79.69
#